data_AF-A0A1S2CY51-F1
#
_entry.id   AF-A0A1S2CY51-F1
#
_cell.length_a   1.000
_cell.length_b   1.000
_cell.length_c   1.000
_cell.angle_alpha   90.00
_cell.angle_beta   90.00
_cell.angle_gamma   90.00
#
_symmetry.space_group_name_H-M   'P 1'
#
loop_
_entity.id
_entity.type
_entity.pdbx_description
1 polymer ?
#
loop_
_entity_poly.entity_id
_entity_poly.type
_entity_poly.pdbx_seq_one_letter_code
_entity_poly.pdbx_strand_id
1 'polypeptide(L)'
;MELTHTCSNYFTFEMLFHCGETWQRMQCENVPEQEASWLAYQALAQKLLDPLVEQFGMPILTFGFCGHRLRRAIQGKPQPRIAPRLDQHAACELNRHGQLICHRQGAAIDLIYPARSSAQIAYWLACHTPFDRLYFYGSDRPLHLTHGPEQSRTMTQLIEHQGRRLPRQLSLPILQGWL
;
A
#
# COMPACT_ATOMS: atom_id res chain seq x y z
N MET A 1 -4.59 15.26 13.15
CA MET A 1 -5.74 14.33 13.03
C MET A 1 -5.53 13.21 14.02
N GLU A 2 -6.60 12.57 14.51
CA GLU A 2 -6.52 11.47 15.48
C GLU A 2 -6.71 10.12 14.78
N LEU A 3 -6.15 9.06 15.34
CA LEU A 3 -6.23 7.70 14.78
C LEU A 3 -7.66 7.16 14.70
N THR A 4 -8.49 7.51 15.67
CA THR A 4 -9.88 7.06 15.77
C THR A 4 -10.81 7.83 14.83
N HIS A 5 -10.34 8.91 14.21
CA HIS A 5 -11.13 9.64 13.23
C HIS A 5 -11.38 8.78 11.98
N THR A 6 -12.57 8.96 11.43
CA THR A 6 -12.96 8.42 10.14
C THR A 6 -11.99 8.95 9.06
N CYS A 7 -11.30 8.03 8.41
CA CYS A 7 -10.42 8.30 7.27
C CYS A 7 -11.25 8.40 5.98
N SER A 8 -12.24 7.52 5.83
CA SER A 8 -13.14 7.39 4.66
C SER A 8 -14.42 6.66 5.06
N ASN A 9 -15.31 6.31 4.13
CA ASN A 9 -16.62 5.73 4.47
C ASN A 9 -16.52 4.44 5.31
N TYR A 10 -15.48 3.63 5.07
CA TYR A 10 -15.34 2.31 5.70
C TYR A 10 -14.10 2.15 6.60
N PHE A 11 -13.24 3.17 6.68
CA PHE A 11 -11.95 3.06 7.38
C PHE A 11 -11.72 4.21 8.36
N THR A 12 -11.12 3.89 9.50
CA THR A 12 -10.42 4.86 10.36
C THR A 12 -8.93 4.91 9.99
N PHE A 13 -8.21 5.93 10.45
CA PHE A 13 -6.76 5.96 10.27
C PHE A 13 -6.05 4.83 11.01
N GLU A 14 -6.56 4.44 12.19
CA GLU A 14 -6.04 3.31 12.95
C GLU A 14 -6.02 2.01 12.12
N MET A 15 -7.12 1.71 11.41
CA MET A 15 -7.19 0.53 10.54
C MET A 15 -6.08 0.51 9.48
N LEU A 16 -5.73 1.68 8.93
CA LEU A 16 -4.69 1.78 7.90
C LEU A 16 -3.28 1.78 8.49
N PHE A 17 -3.08 2.33 9.69
CA PHE A 17 -1.74 2.53 10.26
C PHE A 17 -1.29 1.34 11.10
N HIS A 18 -2.22 0.57 11.64
CA HIS A 18 -1.96 -0.50 12.59
C HIS A 18 -2.27 -1.90 12.04
N CYS A 19 -2.57 -2.04 10.74
CA CYS A 19 -2.86 -3.34 10.10
C CYS A 19 -1.65 -4.27 9.92
N GLY A 20 -0.42 -3.75 9.98
CA GLY A 20 0.78 -4.51 9.67
C GLY A 20 1.21 -5.50 10.76
N GLU A 21 1.61 -6.73 10.38
CA GLU A 21 2.10 -7.76 11.32
C GLU A 21 3.25 -7.25 12.21
N THR A 22 4.17 -6.47 11.65
CA THR A 22 5.28 -5.91 12.44
C THR A 22 4.78 -4.91 13.48
N TRP A 23 3.78 -4.11 13.14
CA TRP A 23 3.14 -3.21 14.10
C TRP A 23 2.39 -4.02 15.16
N GLN A 24 1.60 -5.02 14.77
CA GLN A 24 0.84 -5.87 15.72
C GLN A 24 1.74 -6.54 16.77
N ARG A 25 2.98 -6.91 16.40
CA ARG A 25 3.96 -7.47 17.33
C ARG A 25 4.62 -6.44 18.25
N MET A 26 4.85 -5.23 17.75
CA MET A 26 5.64 -4.22 18.48
C MET A 26 4.79 -3.20 19.22
N GLN A 27 3.60 -2.93 18.70
CA GLN A 27 2.67 -1.88 19.11
C GLN A 27 3.39 -0.55 19.38
N CYS A 28 4.38 -0.23 18.54
CA CYS A 28 5.11 1.03 18.65
C CYS A 28 4.23 2.17 18.13
N GLU A 29 4.51 3.38 18.60
CA GLU A 29 3.96 4.59 18.00
C GLU A 29 4.19 4.59 16.48
N ASN A 30 3.10 4.71 15.73
CA ASN A 30 3.09 4.68 14.27
C ASN A 30 2.02 5.64 13.73
N VAL A 31 2.29 6.93 13.95
CA VAL A 31 1.39 8.04 13.60
C VAL A 31 2.17 8.98 12.68
N PRO A 32 1.57 9.52 11.59
CA PRO A 32 2.27 10.44 10.72
C PRO A 32 2.58 11.78 11.39
N GLU A 33 3.81 12.24 11.21
CA GLU A 33 4.26 13.56 11.69
C GLU A 33 3.82 14.68 10.73
N GLN A 34 3.68 14.36 9.44
CA GLN A 34 3.29 15.34 8.42
C GLN A 34 1.79 15.28 8.14
N GLU A 35 1.11 16.44 8.14
CA GLU A 35 -0.31 16.55 7.76
C GLU A 35 -0.57 15.99 6.35
N ALA A 36 0.36 16.22 5.42
CA ALA A 36 0.29 15.71 4.06
C ALA A 36 0.22 14.17 3.99
N SER A 37 0.79 13.45 4.96
CA SER A 37 0.70 11.99 5.04
C SER A 37 -0.71 11.54 5.42
N TRP A 38 -1.36 12.22 6.36
CA TRP A 38 -2.75 11.95 6.71
C TRP A 38 -3.69 12.17 5.54
N LEU A 39 -3.55 13.30 4.85
CA LEU A 39 -4.36 13.61 3.67
C LEU A 39 -4.13 12.61 2.53
N ALA A 40 -2.89 12.14 2.35
CA ALA A 40 -2.58 11.12 1.36
C ALA A 40 -3.29 9.78 1.65
N TYR A 41 -3.34 9.35 2.91
CA TYR A 41 -4.08 8.14 3.29
C TYR A 41 -5.59 8.31 3.18
N GLN A 42 -6.13 9.48 3.51
CA GLN A 42 -7.54 9.80 3.28
C GLN A 42 -7.89 9.71 1.79
N ALA A 43 -7.06 10.30 0.91
CA ALA A 43 -7.25 10.21 -0.53
C ALA A 43 -7.15 8.76 -1.03
N LEU A 44 -6.17 7.99 -0.57
CA LEU A 44 -6.04 6.56 -0.92
C LEU A 44 -7.28 5.78 -0.51
N ALA A 45 -7.80 6.01 0.69
CA ALA A 45 -8.95 5.29 1.21
C ALA A 45 -10.21 5.61 0.39
N GLN A 46 -10.50 6.90 0.18
CA GLN A 46 -11.65 7.34 -0.61
C GLN A 46 -11.59 6.92 -2.09
N LYS A 47 -10.40 6.93 -2.70
CA LYS A 47 -10.25 6.69 -4.13
C LYS A 47 -10.06 5.23 -4.50
N LEU A 48 -9.49 4.42 -3.60
CA LEU A 48 -9.17 3.02 -3.88
C LEU A 48 -9.90 2.05 -2.95
N LEU A 49 -9.87 2.27 -1.63
CA LEU A 49 -10.40 1.30 -0.66
C LEU A 49 -11.93 1.33 -0.57
N ASP A 50 -12.56 2.49 -0.55
CA ASP A 50 -14.02 2.60 -0.52
C ASP A 50 -14.66 1.90 -1.74
N PRO A 51 -14.22 2.15 -3.00
CA PRO A 51 -14.74 1.41 -4.16
C PRO A 51 -14.49 -0.11 -4.10
N LEU A 52 -13.36 -0.52 -3.53
CA LEU A 52 -13.09 -1.95 -3.31
C LEU A 52 -14.07 -2.55 -2.31
N VAL A 53 -14.38 -1.86 -1.22
CA VAL A 53 -15.36 -2.32 -0.22
C VAL A 53 -16.76 -2.39 -0.82
N GLU A 54 -17.17 -1.38 -1.59
CA GLU A 54 -18.46 -1.36 -2.29
C GLU A 54 -18.60 -2.55 -3.25
N GLN A 55 -17.53 -2.91 -3.96
CA GLN A 55 -17.56 -3.99 -4.94
C GLN A 55 -17.38 -5.38 -4.33
N PHE A 56 -16.47 -5.53 -3.37
CA PHE A 56 -15.97 -6.83 -2.92
C PHE A 56 -16.19 -7.09 -1.42
N GLY A 57 -16.67 -6.11 -0.66
CA GLY A 57 -16.71 -6.16 0.81
C GLY A 57 -15.36 -5.84 1.43
N MET A 58 -15.23 -6.00 2.75
CA MET A 58 -14.01 -5.62 3.46
C MET A 58 -12.79 -6.49 3.11
N PRO A 59 -11.65 -5.91 2.69
CA PRO A 59 -10.40 -6.64 2.55
C PRO A 59 -9.72 -6.88 3.89
N ILE A 60 -8.79 -7.85 3.91
CA ILE A 60 -7.77 -7.91 4.95
C ILE A 60 -6.63 -6.97 4.55
N LEU A 61 -6.40 -5.94 5.35
CA LEU A 61 -5.23 -5.08 5.22
C LEU A 61 -4.03 -5.75 5.88
N THR A 62 -2.91 -5.86 5.16
CA THR A 62 -1.72 -6.58 5.64
C THR A 62 -0.54 -5.66 5.93
N PHE A 63 -0.54 -4.45 5.37
CA PHE A 63 0.46 -3.42 5.64
C PHE A 63 -0.02 -2.05 5.18
N GLY A 64 0.33 -0.99 5.90
CA GLY A 64 -0.12 0.38 5.60
C GLY A 64 0.91 1.39 6.06
N PHE A 65 0.53 2.41 6.84
CA PHE A 65 1.48 3.47 7.20
C PHE A 65 2.72 2.93 7.91
N CYS A 66 3.89 3.43 7.49
CA CYS A 66 5.18 3.03 8.02
C CYS A 66 5.98 4.28 8.44
N GLY A 67 5.70 4.75 9.66
CA GLY A 67 6.43 5.85 10.29
C GLY A 67 7.84 5.46 10.72
N HIS A 68 8.58 6.43 11.24
CA HIS A 68 10.01 6.28 11.55
C HIS A 68 10.32 5.06 12.46
N ARG A 69 9.57 4.89 13.56
CA ARG A 69 9.78 3.79 14.52
C ARG A 69 9.54 2.41 13.90
N LEU A 70 8.43 2.24 13.19
CA LEU A 70 8.09 0.98 12.52
C LEU A 70 9.10 0.67 11.40
N ARG A 71 9.45 1.67 10.60
CA ARG A 71 10.47 1.54 9.54
C ARG A 71 11.81 1.07 10.10
N ARG A 72 12.30 1.70 11.18
CA ARG A 72 13.57 1.32 11.81
C ARG A 72 13.56 -0.13 12.26
N ALA A 73 12.44 -0.60 12.81
CA ALA A 73 12.31 -2.00 13.22
C ALA A 73 12.33 -2.97 12.03
N ILE A 74 11.68 -2.63 10.92
CA ILE A 74 11.71 -3.44 9.70
C ILE A 74 13.14 -3.50 9.12
N GLN A 75 13.86 -2.36 9.11
CA GLN A 75 15.24 -2.27 8.64
C GLN A 75 16.22 -3.11 9.47
N GLY A 76 15.92 -3.35 10.75
CA GLY A 76 16.74 -4.19 11.63
C GLY A 76 16.62 -5.70 11.38
N LYS A 77 15.70 -6.15 10.50
CA LYS A 77 15.54 -7.58 10.19
C LYS A 77 16.64 -8.06 9.23
N PRO A 78 17.03 -9.36 9.26
CA PRO A 78 18.06 -9.90 8.36
C PRO A 78 17.76 -9.72 6.87
N GLN A 79 16.48 -9.71 6.50
CA GLN A 79 16.01 -9.46 5.13
C GLN A 79 14.93 -8.36 5.16
N PRO A 80 15.33 -7.08 5.21
CA PRO A 80 14.38 -5.98 5.25
C PRO A 80 13.71 -5.87 3.87
N ARG A 81 12.42 -6.20 3.79
CA ARG A 81 11.63 -6.16 2.55
C ARG A 81 11.05 -4.77 2.30
N ILE A 82 11.86 -3.73 2.43
CA ILE A 82 11.46 -2.34 2.17
C ILE A 82 12.48 -1.64 1.29
N ALA A 83 12.02 -0.71 0.45
CA ALA A 83 12.87 0.08 -0.43
C ALA A 83 12.61 1.57 -0.17
N PRO A 84 13.21 2.18 0.87
CA PRO A 84 12.68 3.41 1.45
C PRO A 84 12.51 4.60 0.51
N ARG A 85 13.35 4.73 -0.52
CA ARG A 85 13.24 5.81 -1.53
C ARG A 85 12.05 5.65 -2.48
N LEU A 86 11.49 4.45 -2.57
CA LEU A 86 10.41 4.06 -3.49
C LEU A 86 9.15 3.59 -2.75
N ASP A 87 9.22 3.51 -1.42
CA ASP A 87 8.20 2.93 -0.57
C ASP A 87 7.21 3.99 -0.11
N GLN A 88 6.05 4.03 -0.78
CA GLN A 88 4.96 4.97 -0.50
C GLN A 88 4.23 4.67 0.81
N HIS A 89 4.59 3.61 1.57
CA HIS A 89 4.10 3.41 2.93
C HIS A 89 4.58 4.50 3.90
N ALA A 90 5.73 5.12 3.61
CA ALA A 90 6.22 6.32 4.31
C ALA A 90 5.45 7.60 3.94
N ALA A 91 4.51 7.51 3.00
CA ALA A 91 3.71 8.61 2.50
C ALA A 91 4.50 9.91 2.20
N CYS A 92 4.13 11.01 2.85
CA CYS A 92 4.76 12.32 2.70
C CYS A 92 5.74 12.64 3.84
N GLU A 93 6.18 11.63 4.60
CA GLU A 93 7.06 11.84 5.75
C GLU A 93 8.45 12.35 5.33
N LEU A 94 9.03 13.18 6.21
CA LEU A 94 10.34 13.77 6.02
C LEU A 94 11.40 13.01 6.81
N ASN A 95 12.63 13.01 6.30
CA ASN A 95 13.78 12.56 7.05
C ASN A 95 14.28 13.68 7.99
N ARG A 96 15.29 13.38 8.82
CA ARG A 96 15.91 14.37 9.75
C ARG A 96 16.50 15.61 9.09
N HIS A 97 16.69 15.60 7.77
CA HIS A 97 17.19 16.72 6.97
C HIS A 97 16.05 17.51 6.31
N GLY A 98 14.78 17.22 6.63
CA GLY A 98 13.61 17.87 6.05
C GLY A 98 13.29 17.46 4.62
N GLN A 99 13.88 16.36 4.12
CA GLN A 99 13.64 15.87 2.76
C GLN A 99 12.66 14.70 2.77
N LEU A 100 11.83 14.59 1.73
CA LEU A 100 10.93 13.45 1.56
C LEU A 100 11.66 12.11 1.66
N ILE A 101 11.12 11.19 2.46
CA ILE A 101 11.60 9.81 2.54
C ILE A 101 11.36 9.09 1.21
N CYS A 102 10.14 9.22 0.68
CA CYS A 102 9.76 8.72 -0.63
C CYS A 102 9.41 9.91 -1.54
N HIS A 103 10.19 10.11 -2.60
CA HIS A 103 9.97 11.23 -3.54
C HIS A 103 8.67 11.11 -4.33
N ARG A 104 8.09 9.91 -4.41
CA ARG A 104 6.80 9.65 -5.09
C ARG A 104 5.61 10.26 -4.34
N GLN A 105 5.77 10.54 -3.05
CA GLN A 105 4.69 11.01 -2.16
C GLN A 105 3.46 10.07 -2.23
N GLY A 106 2.28 10.57 -1.85
CA GLY A 106 1.07 9.76 -1.83
C GLY A 106 1.04 8.79 -0.65
N ALA A 107 0.34 7.68 -0.77
CA ALA A 107 0.25 6.64 0.24
C ALA A 107 0.21 5.26 -0.41
N ALA A 108 0.49 4.23 0.38
CA ALA A 108 0.41 2.83 -0.04
C ALA A 108 -0.35 1.97 0.97
N ILE A 109 -0.97 0.91 0.46
CA ILE A 109 -1.64 -0.12 1.24
C ILE A 109 -1.39 -1.48 0.61
N ASP A 110 -1.15 -2.48 1.46
CA ASP A 110 -1.14 -3.88 1.07
C ASP A 110 -2.44 -4.54 1.54
N LEU A 111 -3.13 -5.26 0.65
CA LEU A 111 -4.40 -5.90 0.96
C LEU A 111 -4.60 -7.24 0.25
N ILE A 112 -5.46 -8.09 0.81
CA ILE A 112 -5.84 -9.38 0.23
C ILE A 112 -7.31 -9.69 0.49
N TYR A 113 -7.93 -10.42 -0.44
CA TYR A 113 -9.25 -11.06 -0.28
C TYR A 113 -9.07 -12.57 -0.28
N PRO A 114 -9.08 -13.26 0.89
CA PRO A 114 -8.74 -14.69 0.95
C PRO A 114 -9.59 -15.62 0.07
N ALA A 115 -10.83 -15.24 -0.21
CA ALA A 115 -11.74 -16.02 -1.05
C ALA A 115 -11.73 -15.61 -2.53
N ARG A 116 -10.80 -14.75 -2.96
CA ARG A 116 -10.72 -14.25 -4.34
C ARG A 116 -9.28 -14.19 -4.84
N SER A 117 -9.11 -14.37 -6.14
CA SER A 117 -7.81 -14.21 -6.78
C SER A 117 -7.39 -12.74 -6.79
N SER A 118 -6.17 -12.45 -6.33
CA SER A 118 -5.57 -11.12 -6.46
C SER A 118 -5.45 -10.67 -7.92
N ALA A 119 -5.46 -11.58 -8.90
CA ALA A 119 -5.50 -11.20 -10.32
C ALA A 119 -6.86 -10.60 -10.70
N GLN A 120 -7.96 -11.15 -10.19
CA GLN A 120 -9.32 -10.59 -10.36
C GLN A 120 -9.43 -9.20 -9.74
N ILE A 121 -8.91 -9.03 -8.53
CA ILE A 121 -8.92 -7.74 -7.83
C ILE A 121 -8.05 -6.73 -8.58
N ALA A 122 -6.85 -7.13 -9.03
CA ALA A 122 -5.95 -6.26 -9.79
C ALA A 122 -6.56 -5.83 -11.14
N TYR A 123 -7.20 -6.75 -11.86
CA TYR A 123 -7.90 -6.43 -13.10
C TYR A 123 -9.02 -5.42 -12.87
N TRP A 124 -9.83 -5.63 -11.83
CA TRP A 124 -10.91 -4.69 -11.50
C TRP A 124 -10.38 -3.32 -11.12
N LEU A 125 -9.34 -3.23 -10.28
CA LEU A 125 -8.68 -1.97 -9.92
C LEU A 125 -8.15 -1.23 -11.15
N ALA A 126 -7.55 -1.98 -12.08
CA ALA A 126 -7.05 -1.47 -13.35
C ALA A 126 -8.15 -0.76 -14.16
N CYS A 127 -9.35 -1.33 -14.18
CA CYS A 127 -10.49 -0.78 -14.91
C CYS A 127 -11.21 0.37 -14.19
N HIS A 128 -11.26 0.38 -12.84
CA HIS A 128 -12.26 1.19 -12.12
C HIS A 128 -11.70 2.23 -11.15
N THR A 129 -10.39 2.26 -10.87
CA THR A 129 -9.85 3.13 -9.81
C THR A 129 -8.64 3.96 -10.27
N PRO A 130 -8.44 5.19 -9.75
CA PRO A 130 -7.31 6.03 -10.13
C PRO A 130 -6.05 5.69 -9.32
N PHE A 131 -5.65 4.41 -9.25
CA PHE A 131 -4.42 4.04 -8.57
C PHE A 131 -3.20 4.63 -9.30
N ASP A 132 -2.18 4.99 -8.53
CA ASP A 132 -0.89 5.41 -9.06
C ASP A 132 -0.06 4.19 -9.46
N ARG A 133 0.16 3.25 -8.52
CA ARG A 133 0.94 2.02 -8.78
C ARG A 133 0.28 0.79 -8.19
N LEU A 134 0.38 -0.32 -8.91
CA LEU A 134 -0.05 -1.64 -8.47
C LEU A 134 1.10 -2.62 -8.62
N TYR A 135 1.49 -3.27 -7.52
CA TYR A 135 2.41 -4.40 -7.56
C TYR A 135 1.68 -5.71 -7.27
N PHE A 136 1.88 -6.67 -8.17
CA PHE A 136 1.28 -7.99 -8.13
C PHE A 136 2.35 -9.03 -7.78
N TYR A 137 2.12 -9.79 -6.71
CA TYR A 137 3.06 -10.81 -6.22
C TYR A 137 2.61 -12.26 -6.48
N GLY A 138 1.42 -12.45 -7.05
CA GLY A 138 0.80 -13.76 -7.26
C GLY A 138 -0.68 -13.73 -6.89
N SER A 139 -1.46 -14.68 -7.42
CA SER A 139 -2.91 -14.73 -7.24
C SER A 139 -3.36 -14.93 -5.80
N ASP A 140 -2.53 -15.60 -4.98
CA ASP A 140 -2.85 -15.89 -3.56
C ASP A 140 -2.02 -15.03 -2.59
N ARG A 141 -1.48 -13.91 -3.08
CA ARG A 141 -0.66 -12.98 -2.29
C ARG A 141 -1.30 -11.60 -2.24
N PRO A 142 -1.02 -10.79 -1.20
CA PRO A 142 -1.53 -9.43 -1.14
C PRO A 142 -1.17 -8.62 -2.38
N LEU A 143 -2.01 -7.65 -2.74
CA LEU A 143 -1.68 -6.60 -3.70
C LEU A 143 -1.08 -5.42 -2.95
N HIS A 144 -0.07 -4.79 -3.54
CA HIS A 144 0.38 -3.47 -3.09
C HIS A 144 -0.20 -2.40 -4.00
N LEU A 145 -0.89 -1.44 -3.41
CA LEU A 145 -1.61 -0.38 -4.14
C LEU A 145 -1.20 0.98 -3.60
N THR A 146 -1.00 1.92 -4.51
CA THR A 146 -0.67 3.29 -4.14
C THR A 146 -1.63 4.28 -4.79
N HIS A 147 -1.83 5.41 -4.13
CA HIS A 147 -2.46 6.60 -4.69
C HIS A 147 -1.56 7.79 -4.39
N GLY A 148 -1.21 8.57 -5.41
CA GLY A 148 -0.23 9.63 -5.28
C GLY A 148 -0.29 10.61 -6.44
N PRO A 149 0.49 11.71 -6.38
CA PRO A 149 0.42 12.80 -7.35
C PRO A 149 0.89 12.40 -8.75
N GLU A 150 1.73 11.35 -8.87
CA GLU A 150 2.24 10.91 -10.18
C GLU A 150 1.18 10.29 -11.08
N GLN A 151 0.12 9.71 -10.50
CA GLN A 151 -1.02 9.11 -11.23
C GLN A 151 -0.58 8.21 -12.41
N SER A 152 0.52 7.46 -12.23
CA SER A 152 1.22 6.79 -13.31
C SER A 152 0.46 5.60 -13.88
N ARG A 153 -0.52 5.07 -13.14
CA ARG A 153 -1.35 3.89 -13.48
C ARG A 153 -0.49 2.69 -13.86
N THR A 154 0.67 2.57 -13.23
CA THR A 154 1.67 1.54 -13.55
C THR A 154 1.35 0.24 -12.84
N MET A 155 1.37 -0.87 -13.57
CA MET A 155 1.17 -2.20 -13.01
C MET A 155 2.45 -3.03 -13.19
N THR A 156 2.93 -3.64 -12.12
CA THR A 156 4.18 -4.42 -12.11
C THR A 156 3.99 -5.75 -11.41
N GLN A 157 4.30 -6.84 -12.08
CA GLN A 157 4.46 -8.15 -11.46
C GLN A 157 5.88 -8.28 -10.91
N LEU A 158 6.02 -8.71 -9.66
CA LEU A 158 7.32 -9.06 -9.10
C LEU A 158 7.49 -10.58 -9.11
N ILE A 159 8.35 -11.05 -10.00
CA ILE A 159 8.66 -12.48 -10.18
C ILE A 159 9.92 -12.81 -9.38
N GLU A 160 9.89 -13.89 -8.62
CA GLU A 160 11.09 -14.41 -7.97
C GLU A 160 11.80 -15.41 -8.88
N HIS A 161 13.04 -15.14 -9.24
CA HIS A 161 13.87 -16.00 -10.08
C HIS A 161 15.27 -16.12 -9.46
N GLN A 162 15.67 -17.34 -9.09
CA GLN A 162 16.96 -17.62 -8.44
C GLN A 162 17.24 -16.72 -7.22
N GLY A 163 16.23 -16.51 -6.37
CA GLY A 163 16.32 -15.66 -5.17
C GLY A 163 16.36 -14.15 -5.44
N ARG A 164 16.23 -13.71 -6.69
CA ARG A 164 16.12 -12.30 -7.07
C ARG A 164 14.69 -11.96 -7.45
N ARG A 165 14.24 -10.75 -7.10
CA ARG A 165 12.96 -10.20 -7.53
C ARG A 165 13.15 -9.39 -8.81
N LEU A 166 12.50 -9.83 -9.88
CA LEU A 166 12.53 -9.19 -11.19
C LEU A 166 11.19 -8.50 -11.45
N PRO A 167 11.16 -7.17 -11.66
CA PRO A 167 9.94 -6.47 -12.05
C PRO A 167 9.61 -6.76 -13.52
N ARG A 168 8.37 -7.13 -13.79
CA ARG A 168 7.80 -7.26 -15.14
C ARG A 168 6.60 -6.33 -15.25
N GLN A 169 6.58 -5.45 -16.25
CA GLN A 169 5.43 -4.59 -16.48
C GLN A 169 4.21 -5.43 -16.88
N LEU A 170 3.07 -5.12 -16.26
CA LEU A 170 1.78 -5.72 -16.58
C LEU A 170 0.94 -4.78 -17.43
N SER A 171 0.06 -5.38 -18.22
CA SER A 171 -0.96 -4.70 -19.00
C SER A 171 -2.32 -5.33 -18.71
N LEU A 172 -3.37 -4.60 -19.04
CA LEU A 172 -4.74 -5.08 -18.82
C LEU A 172 -5.04 -6.41 -19.52
N PRO A 173 -4.61 -6.65 -20.79
CA PRO A 173 -4.79 -7.97 -21.43
C PRO A 173 -4.08 -9.12 -20.72
N ILE A 174 -2.91 -8.87 -20.11
CA ILE A 174 -2.19 -9.90 -19.35
C ILE A 174 -3.00 -10.31 -18.12
N LEU A 175 -3.53 -9.33 -17.36
CA LEU A 175 -4.39 -9.59 -16.21
C LEU A 175 -5.68 -10.32 -16.61
N GLN A 176 -6.29 -9.91 -17.73
CA GLN A 176 -7.50 -10.53 -18.25
C GLN A 176 -7.30 -12.01 -18.58
N GLY A 177 -6.13 -12.38 -19.11
CA GLY A 177 -5.78 -13.78 -19.40
C GLY A 177 -5.56 -14.66 -18.17
N TRP A 178 -5.62 -14.11 -16.95
CA TRP A 178 -5.48 -14.85 -15.69
C TRP A 178 -6.82 -15.01 -14.95
N LEU A 179 -7.91 -14.48 -15.48
CA LEU A 179 -9.26 -14.60 -14.92
C LEU A 179 -9.92 -15.89 -15.38
#